data_AF-A0A965RVH9-F1
#
_entry.id   AF-A0A965RVH9-F1
#
_cell.length_a   1.000
_cell.length_b   1.000
_cell.length_c   1.000
_cell.angle_alpha   90.00
_cell.angle_beta   90.00
_cell.angle_gamma   90.00
#
_symmetry.space_group_name_H-M   'P 1'
#
loop_
_entity.id
_entity.type
_entity.pdbx_description
1 polymer ?
#
loop_
_entity_poly.entity_id
_entity_poly.type
_entity_poly.pdbx_seq_one_letter_code
_entity_poly.pdbx_strand_id
1 'polypeptide(L)'
;MEKIICGIQQMGIGVPNVQEIWIWYRKQFGVDVRIFEEAAAAPLMINYTGGAVHKRTATLALSMNGGGGFEIWQFTSRNTEKSTFKIQLGDYGMFACKIKSRNVQKSYDYMKQNGAKLLNAPSKNPAGELSYFVEDPNGNLFQVMEGKGWFSSTGHPSECGGAAGTIIGVSDMEKSLVLYKDILGYDRIDYDVTDTFDDLNAVKGGAGKFRRIRLSHSKERIGPFAKLLGPTEIELVQAIDRTDCRKIFENRFWGDWGFIHLCFDVQGMDLLKKECASKGFPFTVDSSDTFDMGEAGGRFSYIEDPDGTLIEFVETHKVPVMKKIGWYINLKNRKPGKFLPKWMLLAMGLNRVK
;
A
#
# COMPACT_ATOMS: atom_id res chain seq x y z
N MET A 1 2.90 -25.66 -10.36
CA MET A 1 2.11 -24.43 -10.12
C MET A 1 3.13 -23.34 -9.85
N GLU A 2 2.94 -22.14 -10.39
CA GLU A 2 3.83 -21.00 -10.11
C GLU A 2 3.19 -20.11 -9.04
N LYS A 3 4.00 -19.33 -8.32
CA LYS A 3 3.46 -18.26 -7.48
C LYS A 3 2.75 -17.23 -8.36
N ILE A 4 1.74 -16.57 -7.81
CA ILE A 4 1.03 -15.48 -8.47
C ILE A 4 1.03 -14.30 -7.52
N ILE A 5 1.54 -13.17 -7.98
CA ILE A 5 1.30 -11.88 -7.33
C ILE A 5 0.08 -11.25 -8.01
N CYS A 6 -1.01 -11.08 -7.27
CA CYS A 6 -2.31 -10.64 -7.79
C CYS A 6 -2.44 -9.12 -7.83
N GLY A 7 -1.66 -8.41 -7.02
CA GLY A 7 -1.63 -6.95 -6.96
C GLY A 7 -1.36 -6.45 -5.54
N ILE A 8 -1.23 -5.14 -5.37
CA ILE A 8 -1.17 -4.51 -4.04
C ILE A 8 -2.58 -4.63 -3.43
N GLN A 9 -2.71 -5.40 -2.36
CA GLN A 9 -3.97 -5.58 -1.65
C GLN A 9 -4.29 -4.35 -0.78
N GLN A 10 -3.30 -3.86 -0.03
CA GLN A 10 -3.42 -2.65 0.77
C GLN A 10 -2.08 -1.96 1.03
N MET A 11 -2.17 -0.68 1.38
CA MET A 11 -1.15 0.04 2.14
C MET A 11 -1.53 0.02 3.62
N GLY A 12 -0.64 -0.46 4.49
CA GLY A 12 -0.82 -0.39 5.94
C GLY A 12 -0.48 1.00 6.46
N ILE A 13 -1.35 1.60 7.28
CA ILE A 13 -1.19 2.97 7.79
C ILE A 13 -1.41 3.00 9.31
N GLY A 14 -0.34 3.15 10.09
CA GLY A 14 -0.41 3.39 11.52
C GLY A 14 -0.82 4.82 11.83
N VAL A 15 -1.84 4.99 12.67
CA VAL A 15 -2.46 6.29 12.98
C VAL A 15 -2.82 6.41 14.46
N PRO A 16 -2.99 7.63 15.00
CA PRO A 16 -3.47 7.82 16.36
C PRO A 16 -4.98 7.58 16.51
N ASN A 17 -5.75 7.71 15.43
CA ASN A 17 -7.21 7.60 15.45
C ASN A 17 -7.73 7.10 14.08
N VAL A 18 -8.23 5.86 14.03
CA VAL A 18 -8.76 5.24 12.80
C VAL A 18 -10.00 5.97 12.28
N GLN A 19 -10.91 6.37 13.17
CA GLN A 19 -12.22 6.90 12.75
C GLN A 19 -12.06 8.30 12.14
N GLU A 20 -11.25 9.15 12.76
CA GLU A 20 -10.98 10.50 12.25
C GLU A 20 -10.30 10.47 10.88
N ILE A 21 -9.24 9.67 10.73
CA ILE A 21 -8.50 9.65 9.48
C ILE A 21 -9.30 9.00 8.34
N TRP A 22 -10.10 7.97 8.65
CA TRP A 22 -10.87 7.31 7.62
C TRP A 22 -11.99 8.20 7.07
N ILE A 23 -12.58 9.10 7.87
CA ILE A 23 -13.46 10.16 7.34
C ILE A 23 -12.73 10.97 6.26
N TRP A 24 -11.47 11.32 6.49
CA TRP A 24 -10.68 12.07 5.51
C TRP A 24 -10.37 11.24 4.25
N TYR A 25 -9.96 9.98 4.38
CA TYR A 25 -9.72 9.11 3.20
C TYR A 25 -10.99 8.85 2.38
N ARG A 26 -12.14 8.72 3.02
CA ARG A 26 -13.44 8.65 2.33
C ARG A 26 -13.71 9.90 1.53
N LYS A 27 -13.60 11.06 2.19
CA LYS A 27 -13.86 12.36 1.56
C LYS A 27 -12.89 12.67 0.42
N GLN A 28 -11.59 12.45 0.59
CA GLN A 28 -10.60 12.88 -0.39
C GLN A 28 -10.31 11.85 -1.47
N PHE A 29 -10.29 10.56 -1.14
CA PHE A 29 -9.89 9.50 -2.09
C PHE A 29 -11.04 8.58 -2.51
N GLY A 30 -12.19 8.63 -1.83
CA GLY A 30 -13.29 7.71 -2.11
C GLY A 30 -12.98 6.27 -1.68
N VAL A 31 -12.18 6.10 -0.62
CA VAL A 31 -11.88 4.80 0.02
C VAL A 31 -12.96 4.51 1.07
N ASP A 32 -14.18 4.28 0.59
CA ASP A 32 -15.43 4.32 1.35
C ASP A 32 -16.10 2.97 1.61
N VAL A 33 -15.53 1.87 1.11
CA VAL A 33 -16.05 0.52 1.35
C VAL A 33 -15.31 -0.12 2.51
N ARG A 34 -16.03 -0.46 3.58
CA ARG A 34 -15.46 -1.27 4.67
C ARG A 34 -15.46 -2.75 4.29
N ILE A 35 -14.30 -3.40 4.38
CA ILE A 35 -14.19 -4.85 4.25
C ILE A 35 -14.33 -5.52 5.61
N PHE A 36 -13.58 -5.03 6.59
CA PHE A 36 -13.72 -5.40 7.99
C PHE A 36 -13.26 -4.26 8.89
N GLU A 37 -13.64 -4.34 10.16
CA GLU A 37 -13.06 -3.56 11.25
C GLU A 37 -13.02 -4.46 12.47
N GLU A 38 -11.83 -4.62 13.05
CA GLU A 38 -11.60 -5.60 14.10
C GLU A 38 -10.66 -5.04 15.18
N ALA A 39 -11.05 -5.22 16.44
CA ALA A 39 -10.18 -5.02 17.59
C ALA A 39 -9.64 -6.37 18.06
N ALA A 40 -8.31 -6.53 18.06
CA ALA A 40 -7.66 -7.78 18.42
C ALA A 40 -6.29 -7.53 19.05
N ALA A 41 -5.68 -8.58 19.61
CA ALA A 41 -4.26 -8.61 19.92
C ALA A 41 -3.44 -8.98 18.66
N ALA A 42 -2.20 -8.53 18.57
CA ALA A 42 -1.29 -8.85 17.46
C ALA A 42 -0.13 -9.78 17.89
N PRO A 43 -0.40 -11.05 18.25
CA PRO A 43 0.63 -11.94 18.82
C PRO A 43 1.69 -12.41 17.81
N LEU A 44 1.39 -12.35 16.51
CA LEU A 44 2.33 -12.77 15.47
C LEU A 44 3.35 -11.69 15.09
N MET A 45 3.17 -10.46 15.59
CA MET A 45 4.02 -9.31 15.25
C MET A 45 5.01 -8.94 16.35
N ILE A 46 5.24 -9.80 17.35
CA ILE A 46 6.11 -9.52 18.51
C ILE A 46 7.51 -9.04 18.13
N ASN A 47 8.06 -9.55 17.01
CA ASN A 47 9.38 -9.16 16.51
C ASN A 47 9.42 -7.69 16.07
N TYR A 48 8.27 -7.11 15.72
CA TYR A 48 8.11 -5.72 15.28
C TYR A 48 7.43 -4.83 16.31
N THR A 49 7.15 -5.38 17.49
CA THR A 49 6.47 -4.68 18.59
C THR A 49 7.23 -4.80 19.91
N GLY A 50 8.57 -4.80 19.83
CA GLY A 50 9.44 -4.77 21.01
C GLY A 50 9.36 -6.02 21.89
N GLY A 51 9.02 -7.18 21.32
CA GLY A 51 8.89 -8.44 22.06
C GLY A 51 7.61 -8.56 22.88
N ALA A 52 6.65 -7.66 22.71
CA ALA A 52 5.40 -7.65 23.47
C ALA A 52 4.17 -7.74 22.55
N VAL A 53 3.13 -8.41 23.04
CA VAL A 53 1.82 -8.44 22.37
C VAL A 53 1.06 -7.17 22.71
N HIS A 54 0.65 -6.42 21.68
CA HIS A 54 -0.19 -5.24 21.84
C HIS A 54 -1.62 -5.46 21.33
N LYS A 55 -2.57 -4.75 21.95
CA LYS A 55 -3.93 -4.60 21.46
C LYS A 55 -4.02 -3.47 20.44
N ARG A 56 -4.82 -3.71 19.40
CA ARG A 56 -5.02 -2.81 18.26
C ARG A 56 -6.48 -2.78 17.81
N THR A 57 -6.81 -1.79 17.00
CA THR A 57 -7.92 -1.85 16.06
C THR A 57 -7.39 -1.67 14.64
N ALA A 58 -8.00 -2.35 13.67
CA ALA A 58 -7.64 -2.26 12.27
C ALA A 58 -8.90 -2.20 11.41
N THR A 59 -8.92 -1.30 10.42
CA THR A 59 -9.98 -1.19 9.42
C THR A 59 -9.39 -1.35 8.04
N LEU A 60 -9.81 -2.39 7.31
CA LEU A 60 -9.50 -2.52 5.88
C LEU A 60 -10.61 -1.85 5.06
N ALA A 61 -10.23 -0.83 4.29
CA ALA A 61 -11.15 -0.08 3.44
C ALA A 61 -10.68 0.00 1.99
N LEU A 62 -11.61 -0.07 1.03
CA LEU A 62 -11.36 -0.05 -0.41
C LEU A 62 -12.11 1.10 -1.10
N SER A 63 -11.67 1.44 -2.31
CA SER A 63 -12.45 2.22 -3.26
C SER A 63 -13.03 1.32 -4.36
N MET A 64 -14.33 1.45 -4.67
CA MET A 64 -14.91 0.73 -5.81
C MET A 64 -14.45 1.25 -7.18
N ASN A 65 -13.79 2.41 -7.25
CA ASN A 65 -13.11 2.81 -8.49
C ASN A 65 -11.91 1.88 -8.81
N GLY A 66 -11.47 1.06 -7.85
CA GLY A 66 -10.34 0.14 -7.97
C GLY A 66 -9.06 0.71 -7.35
N GLY A 67 -7.98 -0.06 -7.37
CA GLY A 67 -6.80 0.17 -6.56
C GLY A 67 -6.79 -0.70 -5.29
N GLY A 68 -5.63 -0.84 -4.67
CA GLY A 68 -5.46 -1.43 -3.34
C GLY A 68 -6.16 -0.61 -2.25
N GLY A 69 -6.42 -1.26 -1.14
CA GLY A 69 -7.03 -0.68 0.04
C GLY A 69 -6.08 0.09 0.94
N PHE A 70 -6.65 0.56 2.05
CA PHE A 70 -5.90 0.95 3.23
C PHE A 70 -6.25 0.02 4.38
N GLU A 71 -5.25 -0.56 5.03
CA GLU A 71 -5.40 -1.11 6.37
C GLU A 71 -5.00 -0.03 7.36
N ILE A 72 -5.99 0.61 7.96
CA ILE A 72 -5.81 1.74 8.88
C ILE A 72 -5.72 1.16 10.29
N TRP A 73 -4.59 1.36 10.93
CA TRP A 73 -4.20 0.63 12.12
C TRP A 73 -3.93 1.58 13.30
N GLN A 74 -4.39 1.21 14.49
CA GLN A 74 -4.20 2.02 15.71
C GLN A 74 -3.93 1.13 16.92
N PHE A 75 -2.88 1.44 17.69
CA PHE A 75 -2.68 0.86 19.02
C PHE A 75 -3.83 1.28 19.95
N THR A 76 -4.40 0.32 20.68
CA THR A 76 -5.38 0.59 21.75
C THR A 76 -4.82 0.27 23.14
N SER A 77 -3.66 -0.37 23.20
CA SER A 77 -2.93 -0.68 24.44
C SER A 77 -1.84 0.35 24.78
N ARG A 78 -1.50 1.24 23.85
CA ARG A 78 -0.52 2.31 24.00
C ARG A 78 -0.83 3.43 23.01
N ASN A 79 -0.13 4.55 23.12
CA ASN A 79 -0.16 5.59 22.10
C ASN A 79 0.61 5.16 20.86
N THR A 80 0.18 5.65 19.71
CA THR A 80 0.88 5.56 18.43
C THR A 80 1.97 6.64 18.38
N GLU A 81 3.23 6.25 18.22
CA GLU A 81 4.39 7.17 18.31
C GLU A 81 4.81 7.74 16.94
N LYS A 82 5.23 9.01 16.95
CA LYS A 82 5.77 9.72 15.77
C LYS A 82 7.28 9.51 15.64
N SER A 83 7.79 9.72 14.43
CA SER A 83 9.24 9.83 14.22
C SER A 83 9.82 10.97 15.05
N THR A 84 10.98 10.73 15.68
CA THR A 84 11.73 11.72 16.46
C THR A 84 12.60 12.62 15.57
N PHE A 85 12.65 12.35 14.27
CA PHE A 85 13.33 13.17 13.27
C PHE A 85 12.39 13.53 12.13
N LYS A 86 12.78 14.55 11.35
CA LYS A 86 12.04 14.93 10.15
C LYS A 86 12.36 13.94 9.04
N ILE A 87 11.38 13.14 8.66
CA ILE A 87 11.49 12.25 7.50
C ILE A 87 11.66 13.09 6.23
N GLN A 88 12.62 12.69 5.40
CA GLN A 88 13.00 13.32 4.15
C GLN A 88 13.07 12.27 3.02
N LEU A 89 12.87 12.70 1.78
CA LEU A 89 13.03 11.84 0.63
C LEU A 89 14.45 11.25 0.60
N GLY A 90 14.55 9.95 0.35
CA GLY A 90 15.80 9.18 0.43
C GLY A 90 16.04 8.52 1.79
N ASP A 91 15.27 8.85 2.83
CA ASP A 91 15.20 8.01 4.04
C ASP A 91 14.58 6.65 3.68
N TYR A 92 15.05 5.57 4.31
CA TYR A 92 14.75 4.21 3.88
C TYR A 92 13.36 3.76 4.34
N GLY A 93 12.56 3.27 3.39
CA GLY A 93 11.19 2.84 3.62
C GLY A 93 10.15 3.57 2.78
N MET A 94 8.89 3.20 2.99
CA MET A 94 7.74 3.78 2.28
C MET A 94 7.58 5.26 2.66
N PHE A 95 7.90 6.13 1.71
CA PHE A 95 7.88 7.58 1.88
C PHE A 95 6.53 8.19 1.50
N ALA A 96 5.94 7.71 0.39
CA ALA A 96 4.63 8.17 -0.07
C ALA A 96 3.78 7.03 -0.63
N CYS A 97 2.48 7.05 -0.36
CA CYS A 97 1.52 6.17 -1.02
C CYS A 97 1.01 6.82 -2.32
N LYS A 98 0.95 6.06 -3.42
CA LYS A 98 0.45 6.56 -4.70
C LYS A 98 -1.04 6.29 -4.83
N ILE A 99 -1.81 7.32 -5.13
CA ILE A 99 -3.26 7.27 -5.32
C ILE A 99 -3.57 7.51 -6.79
N LYS A 100 -4.36 6.60 -7.37
CA LYS A 100 -4.76 6.72 -8.77
C LYS A 100 -5.87 7.76 -8.95
N SER A 101 -5.77 8.56 -10.01
CA SER A 101 -6.78 9.56 -10.39
C SER A 101 -7.15 9.45 -11.88
N ARG A 102 -8.44 9.58 -12.21
CA ARG A 102 -8.91 9.64 -13.61
C ARG A 102 -8.54 10.96 -14.27
N ASN A 103 -8.41 12.01 -13.46
CA ASN A 103 -8.08 13.35 -13.90
C ASN A 103 -7.39 14.09 -12.75
N VAL A 104 -6.06 14.16 -12.81
CA VAL A 104 -5.22 14.70 -11.74
C VAL A 104 -5.57 16.15 -11.43
N GLN A 105 -5.88 16.97 -12.44
CA GLN A 105 -6.28 18.36 -12.23
C GLN A 105 -7.61 18.48 -11.48
N LYS A 106 -8.62 17.69 -11.85
CA LYS A 106 -9.90 17.67 -11.11
C LYS A 106 -9.75 17.19 -9.68
N SER A 107 -8.92 16.16 -9.45
CA SER A 107 -8.61 15.69 -8.10
C SER A 107 -7.95 16.79 -7.25
N TYR A 108 -6.99 17.51 -7.85
CA TYR A 108 -6.32 18.63 -7.21
C TYR A 108 -7.32 19.74 -6.84
N ASP A 109 -8.16 20.17 -7.79
CA ASP A 109 -9.14 21.23 -7.58
C ASP A 109 -10.15 20.86 -6.49
N TYR A 110 -10.62 19.60 -6.48
CA TYR A 110 -11.52 19.08 -5.45
C TYR A 110 -10.87 19.07 -4.05
N MET A 111 -9.65 18.56 -3.93
CA MET A 111 -8.92 18.54 -2.66
C MET A 111 -8.61 19.96 -2.17
N LYS A 112 -8.27 20.87 -3.09
CA LYS A 112 -8.05 22.29 -2.79
C LYS A 112 -9.33 22.94 -2.24
N GLN A 113 -10.47 22.71 -2.89
CA GLN A 113 -11.77 23.20 -2.43
C GLN A 113 -12.13 22.66 -1.04
N ASN A 114 -11.71 21.43 -0.74
CA ASN A 114 -11.91 20.81 0.57
C ASN A 114 -10.90 21.23 1.65
N GLY A 115 -9.96 22.12 1.35
CA GLY A 115 -8.94 22.58 2.30
C GLY A 115 -7.88 21.54 2.64
N ALA A 116 -7.63 20.56 1.76
CA ALA A 116 -6.52 19.63 1.95
C ALA A 116 -5.16 20.34 1.86
N LYS A 117 -4.16 19.81 2.56
CA LYS A 117 -2.79 20.34 2.53
C LYS A 117 -2.05 19.85 1.28
N LEU A 118 -2.17 20.62 0.21
CA LEU A 118 -1.50 20.37 -1.07
C LEU A 118 -0.08 20.95 -1.04
N LEU A 119 0.91 20.17 -1.46
CA LEU A 119 2.32 20.59 -1.43
C LEU A 119 2.77 21.26 -2.72
N ASN A 120 2.16 20.91 -3.86
CA ASN A 120 2.43 21.50 -5.16
C ASN A 120 1.19 21.48 -6.06
N ALA A 121 1.18 22.35 -7.06
CA ALA A 121 0.29 22.22 -8.20
C ALA A 121 0.69 21.00 -9.06
N PRO A 122 -0.25 20.43 -9.85
CA PRO A 122 0.06 19.32 -10.74
C PRO A 122 1.24 19.62 -11.67
N SER A 123 2.24 18.74 -11.64
CA SER A 123 3.46 18.83 -12.46
C SER A 123 3.76 17.48 -13.09
N LYS A 124 4.52 17.49 -14.18
CA LYS A 124 4.90 16.27 -14.89
C LYS A 124 6.07 15.57 -14.19
N ASN A 125 5.97 14.26 -14.04
CA ASN A 125 7.07 13.40 -13.62
C ASN A 125 8.03 13.11 -14.83
N PRO A 126 9.13 12.36 -14.64
CA PRO A 126 10.05 12.01 -15.73
C PRO A 126 9.43 11.25 -16.91
N ALA A 127 8.28 10.61 -16.71
CA ALA A 127 7.52 9.95 -17.77
C ALA A 127 6.49 10.86 -18.46
N GLY A 128 6.42 12.14 -18.09
CA GLY A 128 5.51 13.12 -18.66
C GLY A 128 4.07 13.07 -18.12
N GLU A 129 3.81 12.24 -17.11
CA GLU A 129 2.49 12.05 -16.48
C GLU A 129 2.29 13.08 -15.35
N LEU A 130 1.08 13.64 -15.23
CA LEU A 130 0.79 14.61 -14.17
C LEU A 130 0.70 13.95 -12.80
N SER A 131 1.21 14.63 -11.77
CA SER A 131 1.01 14.26 -10.38
C SER A 131 1.13 15.47 -9.45
N TYR A 132 0.64 15.33 -8.21
CA TYR A 132 0.90 16.26 -7.12
C TYR A 132 0.96 15.53 -5.78
N PHE A 133 1.57 16.16 -4.79
CA PHE A 133 1.63 15.66 -3.43
C PHE A 133 0.59 16.33 -2.52
N VAL A 134 0.01 15.53 -1.65
CA VAL A 134 -0.93 15.95 -0.60
C VAL A 134 -0.56 15.28 0.72
N GLU A 135 -0.63 16.03 1.81
CA GLU A 135 -0.51 15.49 3.16
C GLU A 135 -1.92 15.25 3.74
N ASP A 136 -2.09 14.09 4.39
CA ASP A 136 -3.26 13.85 5.22
C ASP A 136 -3.17 14.64 6.55
N PRO A 137 -4.24 14.67 7.38
CA PRO A 137 -4.22 15.34 8.68
C PRO A 137 -3.16 14.80 9.66
N ASN A 138 -2.68 13.58 9.43
CA ASN A 138 -1.64 12.94 10.22
C ASN A 138 -0.22 13.26 9.70
N GLY A 139 -0.10 13.96 8.58
CA GLY A 139 1.19 14.27 7.93
C GLY A 139 1.75 13.13 7.10
N ASN A 140 0.98 12.08 6.82
CA ASN A 140 1.38 11.06 5.86
C ASN A 140 1.27 11.61 4.44
N LEU A 141 2.25 11.26 3.61
CA LEU A 141 2.38 11.81 2.27
C LEU A 141 1.74 10.89 1.23
N PHE A 142 0.91 11.48 0.37
CA PHE A 142 0.32 10.80 -0.78
C PHE A 142 0.68 11.52 -2.07
N GLN A 143 0.98 10.75 -3.12
CA GLN A 143 1.13 11.26 -4.48
C GLN A 143 -0.11 10.88 -5.28
N VAL A 144 -0.89 11.86 -5.72
CA VAL A 144 -2.03 11.63 -6.61
C VAL A 144 -1.51 11.70 -8.05
N MET A 145 -1.72 10.63 -8.80
CA MET A 145 -1.15 10.45 -10.15
C MET A 145 -2.16 9.83 -11.12
N GLU A 146 -1.85 9.89 -12.42
CA GLU A 146 -2.71 9.33 -13.47
C GLU A 146 -2.92 7.81 -13.33
N GLY A 147 -4.16 7.42 -13.10
CA GLY A 147 -4.55 6.04 -12.85
C GLY A 147 -4.88 5.22 -14.09
N LYS A 148 -4.40 3.96 -14.13
CA LYS A 148 -4.74 2.96 -15.16
C LYS A 148 -5.60 1.83 -14.58
N GLY A 149 -6.28 1.06 -15.43
CA GLY A 149 -7.06 -0.13 -15.06
C GLY A 149 -8.15 0.12 -13.99
N TRP A 150 -9.18 0.88 -14.35
CA TRP A 150 -10.29 1.21 -13.46
C TRP A 150 -11.30 0.08 -13.35
N PHE A 151 -11.78 -0.20 -12.13
CA PHE A 151 -12.73 -1.29 -11.89
C PHE A 151 -14.19 -0.89 -12.16
N SER A 152 -14.61 0.25 -11.62
CA SER A 152 -15.94 0.83 -11.80
C SER A 152 -15.89 2.36 -11.83
N SER A 153 -17.06 3.01 -11.94
CA SER A 153 -17.21 4.45 -11.81
C SER A 153 -18.18 4.74 -10.67
N THR A 154 -17.67 5.18 -9.53
CA THR A 154 -18.48 5.48 -8.33
C THR A 154 -19.16 6.83 -8.39
N GLY A 155 -18.73 7.72 -9.29
CA GLY A 155 -19.13 9.12 -9.31
C GLY A 155 -18.54 9.96 -8.17
N HIS A 156 -17.55 9.43 -7.44
CA HIS A 156 -16.91 10.17 -6.35
C HIS A 156 -16.23 11.46 -6.90
N PRO A 157 -16.51 12.66 -6.34
CA PRO A 157 -16.07 13.92 -6.94
C PRO A 157 -14.55 14.11 -7.03
N SER A 158 -13.78 13.39 -6.20
CA SER A 158 -12.33 13.44 -6.25
C SER A 158 -11.72 12.81 -7.49
N GLU A 159 -12.48 12.04 -8.29
CA GLU A 159 -11.99 11.28 -9.44
C GLU A 159 -10.87 10.26 -9.07
N CYS A 160 -10.66 9.99 -7.77
CA CYS A 160 -9.63 9.08 -7.28
C CYS A 160 -10.13 7.64 -7.16
N GLY A 161 -9.18 6.72 -7.05
CA GLY A 161 -9.38 5.36 -6.56
C GLY A 161 -8.51 5.08 -5.33
N GLY A 162 -8.20 3.81 -5.10
CA GLY A 162 -7.34 3.36 -4.00
C GLY A 162 -5.84 3.48 -4.29
N ALA A 163 -5.06 2.79 -3.47
CA ALA A 163 -3.61 2.68 -3.60
C ALA A 163 -3.23 2.06 -4.95
N ALA A 164 -2.23 2.64 -5.60
CA ALA A 164 -1.75 2.20 -6.91
C ALA A 164 -0.23 2.10 -6.96
N GLY A 165 0.44 2.15 -5.80
CA GLY A 165 1.88 2.12 -5.73
C GLY A 165 2.42 2.81 -4.49
N THR A 166 3.74 2.94 -4.44
CA THR A 166 4.42 3.69 -3.39
C THR A 166 5.78 4.19 -3.89
N ILE A 167 6.27 5.27 -3.27
CA ILE A 167 7.66 5.72 -3.36
C ILE A 167 8.40 5.18 -2.14
N ILE A 168 9.49 4.45 -2.36
CA ILE A 168 10.29 3.79 -1.33
C ILE A 168 11.72 4.31 -1.41
N GLY A 169 12.24 4.84 -0.30
CA GLY A 169 13.65 5.15 -0.19
C GLY A 169 14.46 3.87 0.06
N VAL A 170 15.58 3.71 -0.64
CA VAL A 170 16.46 2.53 -0.54
C VAL A 170 17.92 2.92 -0.41
N SER A 171 18.71 2.14 0.32
CA SER A 171 20.16 2.37 0.47
C SER A 171 20.96 1.86 -0.73
N ASP A 172 20.51 0.76 -1.34
CA ASP A 172 21.17 0.07 -2.44
C ASP A 172 20.12 -0.38 -3.47
N MET A 173 20.15 0.29 -4.62
CA MET A 173 19.21 0.05 -5.71
C MET A 173 19.29 -1.39 -6.22
N GLU A 174 20.49 -1.93 -6.39
CA GLU A 174 20.67 -3.24 -7.03
C GLU A 174 20.16 -4.37 -6.13
N LYS A 175 20.42 -4.28 -4.82
CA LYS A 175 19.85 -5.23 -3.85
C LYS A 175 18.32 -5.13 -3.79
N SER A 176 17.80 -3.92 -3.89
CA SER A 176 16.35 -3.68 -3.85
C SER A 176 15.64 -4.24 -5.09
N LEU A 177 16.27 -4.15 -6.27
CA LEU A 177 15.74 -4.69 -7.51
C LEU A 177 15.53 -6.22 -7.45
N VAL A 178 16.35 -6.96 -6.70
CA VAL A 178 16.15 -8.42 -6.51
C VAL A 178 14.76 -8.70 -5.92
N LEU A 179 14.32 -7.90 -4.95
CA LEU A 179 12.99 -8.05 -4.37
C LEU A 179 11.91 -7.48 -5.30
N TYR A 180 11.96 -6.18 -5.58
CA TYR A 180 10.84 -5.48 -6.22
C TYR A 180 10.64 -5.88 -7.68
N LYS A 181 11.73 -6.08 -8.44
CA LYS A 181 11.65 -6.52 -9.83
C LYS A 181 11.53 -8.04 -9.93
N ASP A 182 12.46 -8.79 -9.32
CA ASP A 182 12.57 -10.22 -9.61
C ASP A 182 11.62 -11.11 -8.78
N ILE A 183 11.31 -10.76 -7.52
CA ILE A 183 10.37 -11.54 -6.68
C ILE A 183 8.93 -11.03 -6.87
N LEU A 184 8.71 -9.72 -6.81
CA LEU A 184 7.36 -9.15 -6.90
C LEU A 184 6.87 -9.00 -8.35
N GLY A 185 7.76 -9.20 -9.33
CA GLY A 185 7.42 -9.23 -10.75
C GLY A 185 7.03 -7.86 -11.30
N TYR A 186 7.63 -6.78 -10.79
CA TYR A 186 7.61 -5.47 -11.46
C TYR A 186 8.74 -5.42 -12.50
N ASP A 187 8.56 -6.21 -13.56
CA ASP A 187 9.57 -6.59 -14.54
C ASP A 187 9.91 -5.50 -15.59
N ARG A 188 9.10 -4.44 -15.69
CA ARG A 188 9.33 -3.32 -16.61
C ARG A 188 9.90 -2.12 -15.86
N ILE A 189 11.06 -1.64 -16.30
CA ILE A 189 11.62 -0.35 -15.89
C ILE A 189 11.01 0.71 -16.81
N ASP A 190 10.16 1.58 -16.26
CA ASP A 190 9.58 2.70 -17.01
C ASP A 190 10.59 3.84 -17.18
N TYR A 191 11.44 4.05 -16.16
CA TYR A 191 12.63 4.90 -16.23
C TYR A 191 13.63 4.52 -15.12
N ASP A 192 14.92 4.76 -15.37
CA ASP A 192 16.03 4.73 -14.39
C ASP A 192 16.90 5.95 -14.67
N VAL A 193 16.81 6.97 -13.82
CA VAL A 193 17.44 8.28 -14.05
C VAL A 193 18.13 8.72 -12.77
N THR A 194 19.34 9.28 -12.91
CA THR A 194 20.07 9.90 -11.80
C THR A 194 20.19 11.39 -12.01
N ASP A 195 19.40 12.18 -11.28
CA ASP A 195 19.35 13.64 -11.42
C ASP A 195 18.71 14.31 -10.19
N THR A 196 18.52 15.63 -10.26
CA THR A 196 17.54 16.40 -9.50
C THR A 196 16.18 16.37 -10.19
N PHE A 197 15.08 16.46 -9.43
CA PHE A 197 13.73 16.26 -9.95
C PHE A 197 12.78 17.38 -9.53
N ASP A 198 12.33 18.19 -10.50
CA ASP A 198 11.44 19.32 -10.22
C ASP A 198 10.10 18.89 -9.60
N ASP A 199 9.58 17.72 -9.98
CA ASP A 199 8.33 17.17 -9.42
C ASP A 199 8.45 16.75 -7.94
N LEU A 200 9.68 16.60 -7.43
CA LEU A 200 9.95 16.21 -6.05
C LEU A 200 10.27 17.42 -5.15
N ASN A 201 10.57 18.60 -5.71
CA ASN A 201 10.99 19.79 -4.93
C ASN A 201 10.01 20.21 -3.82
N ALA A 202 8.74 19.84 -3.93
CA ALA A 202 7.71 20.16 -2.95
C ALA A 202 7.74 19.29 -1.68
N VAL A 203 8.41 18.13 -1.73
CA VAL A 203 8.53 17.25 -0.56
C VAL A 203 9.83 17.53 0.19
N LYS A 204 9.86 17.21 1.49
CA LYS A 204 11.06 17.43 2.31
C LYS A 204 12.23 16.62 1.77
N GLY A 205 13.38 17.28 1.59
CA GLY A 205 14.58 16.68 0.98
C GLY A 205 14.52 16.54 -0.54
N GLY A 206 13.41 16.88 -1.20
CA GLY A 206 13.19 16.59 -2.62
C GLY A 206 14.06 17.38 -3.61
N ALA A 207 14.76 18.41 -3.16
CA ALA A 207 15.74 19.15 -3.96
C ALA A 207 17.10 18.44 -4.09
N GLY A 208 17.29 17.31 -3.40
CA GLY A 208 18.49 16.50 -3.49
C GLY A 208 18.66 15.81 -4.84
N LYS A 209 19.83 15.20 -5.02
CA LYS A 209 20.15 14.36 -6.18
C LYS A 209 19.85 12.89 -5.85
N PHE A 210 19.10 12.23 -6.74
CA PHE A 210 18.66 10.85 -6.53
C PHE A 210 18.91 10.00 -7.76
N ARG A 211 19.18 8.70 -7.56
CA ARG A 211 18.85 7.69 -8.58
C ARG A 211 17.41 7.24 -8.33
N ARG A 212 16.56 7.40 -9.34
CA ARG A 212 15.12 7.19 -9.26
C ARG A 212 14.74 6.15 -10.31
N ILE A 213 14.21 5.01 -9.87
CA ILE A 213 13.72 3.93 -10.74
C ILE A 213 12.23 3.77 -10.54
N ARG A 214 11.47 3.77 -11.64
CA ARG A 214 10.06 3.35 -11.60
C ARG A 214 9.88 2.00 -12.26
N LEU A 215 9.30 1.09 -11.50
CA LEU A 215 9.00 -0.27 -11.90
C LEU A 215 7.49 -0.44 -12.07
N SER A 216 7.10 -1.09 -13.16
CA SER A 216 5.74 -1.56 -13.42
C SER A 216 5.79 -3.00 -13.95
N HIS A 217 4.63 -3.60 -14.23
CA HIS A 217 4.56 -4.96 -14.75
C HIS A 217 4.15 -4.98 -16.23
N SER A 218 4.80 -5.86 -17.00
CA SER A 218 4.56 -6.03 -18.43
C SER A 218 3.26 -6.78 -18.73
N LYS A 219 2.85 -7.66 -17.82
CA LYS A 219 1.64 -8.49 -17.93
C LYS A 219 0.59 -8.02 -16.94
N GLU A 220 -0.67 -8.06 -17.36
CA GLU A 220 -1.78 -7.85 -16.42
C GLU A 220 -1.71 -8.85 -15.26
N ARG A 221 -1.93 -8.35 -14.05
CA ARG A 221 -2.01 -9.20 -12.86
C ARG A 221 -3.26 -10.08 -12.94
N ILE A 222 -3.14 -11.31 -12.45
CA ILE A 222 -4.20 -12.31 -12.44
C ILE A 222 -4.50 -12.76 -11.01
N GLY A 223 -5.68 -13.34 -10.80
CA GLY A 223 -6.13 -13.80 -9.49
C GLY A 223 -7.48 -13.20 -9.07
N PRO A 224 -8.02 -13.62 -7.91
CA PRO A 224 -9.40 -13.35 -7.51
C PRO A 224 -9.76 -11.85 -7.55
N PHE A 225 -8.90 -11.00 -6.99
CA PHE A 225 -9.15 -9.56 -6.85
C PHE A 225 -8.40 -8.69 -7.86
N ALA A 226 -7.57 -9.27 -8.74
CA ALA A 226 -6.65 -8.51 -9.60
C ALA A 226 -7.36 -7.45 -10.49
N LYS A 227 -8.60 -7.68 -10.91
CA LYS A 227 -9.41 -6.68 -11.64
C LYS A 227 -9.79 -5.46 -10.80
N LEU A 228 -9.99 -5.64 -9.50
CA LEU A 228 -10.27 -4.55 -8.55
C LEU A 228 -8.99 -3.80 -8.22
N LEU A 229 -7.92 -4.52 -7.90
CA LEU A 229 -6.62 -3.94 -7.51
C LEU A 229 -5.98 -3.18 -8.68
N GLY A 230 -6.07 -3.73 -9.90
CA GLY A 230 -5.59 -3.09 -11.12
C GLY A 230 -4.06 -3.01 -11.22
N PRO A 231 -3.55 -2.31 -12.26
CA PRO A 231 -2.12 -2.09 -12.42
C PRO A 231 -1.59 -1.10 -11.39
N THR A 232 -0.34 -1.29 -11.00
CA THR A 232 0.33 -0.53 -9.94
C THR A 232 1.80 -0.32 -10.31
N GLU A 233 2.45 0.63 -9.65
CA GLU A 233 3.87 0.97 -9.85
C GLU A 233 4.62 1.06 -8.52
N ILE A 234 5.88 0.65 -8.51
CA ILE A 234 6.80 0.85 -7.37
C ILE A 234 7.88 1.82 -7.83
N GLU A 235 8.12 2.85 -7.05
CA GLU A 235 9.18 3.81 -7.33
C GLU A 235 10.24 3.76 -6.25
N LEU A 236 11.46 3.42 -6.64
CA LEU A 236 12.62 3.31 -5.75
C LEU A 236 13.46 4.57 -5.87
N VAL A 237 13.85 5.14 -4.74
CA VAL A 237 14.63 6.37 -4.65
C VAL A 237 15.86 6.13 -3.78
N GLN A 238 17.04 6.21 -4.40
CA GLN A 238 18.31 6.18 -3.68
C GLN A 238 18.91 7.59 -3.68
N ALA A 239 19.17 8.15 -2.50
CA ALA A 239 19.87 9.43 -2.37
C ALA A 239 21.34 9.29 -2.79
N ILE A 240 21.85 10.28 -3.52
CA ILE A 240 23.23 10.29 -4.02
C ILE A 240 24.10 11.27 -3.24
N ASP A 241 23.53 12.37 -2.81
CA ASP A 241 24.21 13.47 -2.13
C ASP A 241 24.00 13.48 -0.61
N ARG A 242 23.19 12.57 -0.08
CA ARG A 242 22.94 12.42 1.37
C ARG A 242 23.70 11.24 1.96
N THR A 243 24.27 11.46 3.14
CA THR A 243 24.91 10.43 3.98
C THR A 243 24.20 10.23 5.31
N ASP A 244 23.13 11.01 5.56
CA ASP A 244 22.36 11.03 6.80
C ASP A 244 21.01 10.30 6.68
N CYS A 245 20.83 9.49 5.63
CA CYS A 245 19.61 8.71 5.41
C CYS A 245 19.38 7.72 6.55
N ARG A 246 18.13 7.62 7.01
CA ARG A 246 17.73 6.77 8.15
C ARG A 246 16.56 5.89 7.78
N LYS A 247 16.36 4.79 8.49
CA LYS A 247 15.13 4.01 8.38
C LYS A 247 13.96 4.86 8.86
N ILE A 248 12.92 5.03 8.04
CA ILE A 248 11.76 5.87 8.38
C ILE A 248 11.12 5.44 9.71
N PHE A 249 11.09 4.13 10.00
CA PHE A 249 10.55 3.55 11.23
C PHE A 249 11.57 3.34 12.35
N GLU A 250 12.74 3.96 12.28
CA GLU A 250 13.76 3.85 13.34
C GLU A 250 13.17 4.20 14.72
N ASN A 251 13.40 3.32 15.70
CA ASN A 251 12.91 3.43 17.09
C ASN A 251 11.39 3.43 17.25
N ARG A 252 10.66 2.84 16.29
CA ARG A 252 9.19 2.74 16.32
C ARG A 252 8.74 1.33 15.97
N PHE A 253 7.55 0.97 16.41
CA PHE A 253 6.97 -0.35 16.17
C PHE A 253 6.17 -0.38 14.88
N TRP A 254 5.99 -1.57 14.33
CA TRP A 254 4.91 -1.80 13.39
C TRP A 254 3.58 -1.42 14.06
N GLY A 255 2.79 -0.61 13.37
CA GLY A 255 1.58 0.01 13.92
C GLY A 255 1.75 1.45 14.41
N ASP A 256 2.99 1.93 14.58
CA ASP A 256 3.27 3.34 14.88
C ASP A 256 3.08 4.24 13.63
N TRP A 257 3.14 5.56 13.84
CA TRP A 257 2.59 6.56 12.93
C TRP A 257 3.26 6.58 11.54
N GLY A 258 2.58 6.16 10.48
CA GLY A 258 3.16 6.13 9.12
C GLY A 258 2.73 4.94 8.29
N PHE A 259 3.39 4.72 7.15
CA PHE A 259 3.18 3.55 6.30
C PHE A 259 3.90 2.33 6.87
N ILE A 260 3.17 1.42 7.51
CA ILE A 260 3.73 0.33 8.32
C ILE A 260 4.07 -0.92 7.53
N HIS A 261 3.43 -1.14 6.37
CA HIS A 261 3.77 -2.21 5.43
C HIS A 261 3.14 -1.95 4.05
N LEU A 262 3.67 -2.63 3.03
CA LEU A 262 3.02 -2.78 1.72
C LEU A 262 2.55 -4.22 1.53
N CYS A 263 1.25 -4.43 1.34
CA CYS A 263 0.68 -5.77 1.24
C CYS A 263 0.34 -6.18 -0.18
N PHE A 264 0.69 -7.41 -0.54
CA PHE A 264 0.35 -8.05 -1.81
C PHE A 264 -0.65 -9.20 -1.60
N ASP A 265 -1.68 -9.22 -2.43
CA ASP A 265 -2.52 -10.41 -2.60
C ASP A 265 -1.73 -11.42 -3.43
N VAL A 266 -1.61 -12.66 -2.95
CA VAL A 266 -0.81 -13.71 -3.60
C VAL A 266 -1.55 -15.04 -3.67
N GLN A 267 -1.11 -15.91 -4.58
CA GLN A 267 -1.43 -17.33 -4.58
C GLN A 267 -0.15 -18.16 -4.70
N GLY A 268 -0.08 -19.29 -4.00
CA GLY A 268 1.11 -20.13 -3.92
C GLY A 268 2.10 -19.66 -2.85
N MET A 269 1.62 -19.40 -1.63
CA MET A 269 2.43 -18.87 -0.53
C MET A 269 3.69 -19.70 -0.24
N ASP A 270 3.61 -21.04 -0.28
CA ASP A 270 4.78 -21.90 -0.05
C ASP A 270 5.86 -21.76 -1.13
N LEU A 271 5.47 -21.52 -2.38
CA LEU A 271 6.40 -21.29 -3.48
C LEU A 271 7.07 -19.92 -3.32
N LEU A 272 6.28 -18.91 -2.95
CA LEU A 272 6.80 -17.59 -2.64
C LEU A 272 7.80 -17.65 -1.48
N LYS A 273 7.47 -18.34 -0.38
CA LYS A 273 8.36 -18.55 0.78
C LYS A 273 9.71 -19.15 0.37
N LYS A 274 9.70 -20.20 -0.46
CA LYS A 274 10.92 -20.85 -0.96
C LYS A 274 11.75 -19.91 -1.81
N GLU A 275 11.13 -19.17 -2.73
CA GLU A 275 11.84 -18.23 -3.60
C GLU A 275 12.45 -17.07 -2.81
N CYS A 276 11.64 -16.46 -1.93
CA CYS A 276 12.06 -15.43 -0.99
C CYS A 276 13.30 -15.87 -0.20
N ALA A 277 13.28 -17.04 0.42
CA ALA A 277 14.43 -17.59 1.13
C ALA A 277 15.65 -17.81 0.22
N SER A 278 15.46 -18.34 -1.00
CA SER A 278 16.55 -18.59 -1.96
C SER A 278 17.26 -17.32 -2.45
N LYS A 279 16.58 -16.17 -2.38
CA LYS A 279 17.08 -14.86 -2.80
C LYS A 279 17.48 -13.96 -1.63
N GLY A 280 17.50 -14.49 -0.40
CA GLY A 280 17.96 -13.74 0.79
C GLY A 280 16.89 -12.92 1.51
N PHE A 281 15.60 -13.16 1.23
CA PHE A 281 14.46 -12.48 1.84
C PHE A 281 13.55 -13.46 2.59
N PRO A 282 14.04 -14.23 3.58
CA PRO A 282 13.22 -15.23 4.25
C PRO A 282 12.02 -14.59 4.97
N PHE A 283 10.94 -15.35 5.12
CA PHE A 283 9.78 -14.90 5.90
C PHE A 283 10.20 -14.68 7.35
N THR A 284 9.92 -13.48 7.86
CA THR A 284 10.20 -13.05 9.23
C THR A 284 8.99 -13.25 10.14
N VAL A 285 7.79 -13.25 9.57
CA VAL A 285 6.51 -13.65 10.19
C VAL A 285 5.76 -14.53 9.19
N ASP A 286 5.12 -15.58 9.68
CA ASP A 286 4.29 -16.47 8.86
C ASP A 286 3.19 -17.05 9.75
N SER A 287 1.93 -16.79 9.44
CA SER A 287 0.80 -17.39 10.16
C SER A 287 0.73 -18.90 9.98
N SER A 288 1.49 -19.46 9.02
CA SER A 288 1.62 -20.87 8.62
C SER A 288 0.33 -21.46 8.03
N ASP A 289 -0.80 -21.26 8.71
CA ASP A 289 -2.13 -21.69 8.31
C ASP A 289 -3.08 -20.48 8.14
N THR A 290 -4.35 -20.78 7.85
CA THR A 290 -5.40 -19.76 7.85
C THR A 290 -5.46 -19.08 9.20
N PHE A 291 -5.12 -17.80 9.22
CA PHE A 291 -5.41 -16.88 10.31
C PHE A 291 -6.83 -16.35 10.13
N ASP A 292 -7.62 -16.40 11.20
CA ASP A 292 -8.97 -15.86 11.25
C ASP A 292 -8.92 -14.39 11.69
N MET A 293 -9.49 -13.50 10.87
CA MET A 293 -9.64 -12.06 11.14
C MET A 293 -11.13 -11.72 11.35
N GLY A 294 -11.86 -12.66 11.96
CA GLY A 294 -13.29 -12.60 12.20
C GLY A 294 -14.13 -12.81 10.94
N GLU A 295 -14.12 -11.83 10.04
CA GLU A 295 -14.98 -11.83 8.84
C GLU A 295 -14.25 -12.28 7.58
N ALA A 296 -12.92 -12.09 7.56
CA ALA A 296 -12.03 -12.56 6.53
C ALA A 296 -11.05 -13.57 7.14
N GLY A 297 -10.43 -14.38 6.29
CA GLY A 297 -9.39 -15.30 6.73
C GLY A 297 -8.46 -15.66 5.59
N GLY A 298 -7.19 -15.84 5.92
CA GLY A 298 -6.13 -16.11 4.96
C GLY A 298 -4.84 -16.49 5.66
N ARG A 299 -3.84 -16.93 4.91
CA ARG A 299 -2.47 -17.00 5.43
C ARG A 299 -1.80 -15.66 5.18
N PHE A 300 -1.15 -15.09 6.17
CA PHE A 300 -0.35 -13.89 5.99
C PHE A 300 1.10 -14.12 6.40
N SER A 301 2.00 -13.35 5.80
CA SER A 301 3.42 -13.42 6.09
C SER A 301 4.11 -12.09 5.79
N TYR A 302 5.28 -11.89 6.38
CA TYR A 302 6.10 -10.71 6.18
C TYR A 302 7.51 -11.10 5.75
N ILE A 303 8.10 -10.26 4.91
CA ILE A 303 9.55 -10.17 4.69
C ILE A 303 10.00 -8.74 4.96
N GLU A 304 11.32 -8.58 5.11
CA GLU A 304 11.97 -7.28 5.08
C GLU A 304 12.64 -7.08 3.71
N ASP A 305 12.58 -5.87 3.15
CA ASP A 305 13.50 -5.47 2.09
C ASP A 305 14.93 -5.25 2.65
N PRO A 306 15.94 -4.93 1.81
CA PRO A 306 17.32 -4.77 2.29
C PRO A 306 17.49 -3.73 3.40
N ASP A 307 16.55 -2.79 3.52
CA ASP A 307 16.57 -1.69 4.49
C ASP A 307 15.65 -1.93 5.69
N GLY A 308 14.92 -3.06 5.74
CA GLY A 308 13.98 -3.39 6.80
C GLY A 308 12.55 -2.90 6.55
N THR A 309 12.22 -2.45 5.34
CA THR A 309 10.84 -2.11 4.96
C THR A 309 10.01 -3.38 4.92
N LEU A 310 8.84 -3.35 5.57
CA LEU A 310 7.98 -4.52 5.68
C LEU A 310 7.11 -4.69 4.43
N ILE A 311 7.26 -5.85 3.78
CA ILE A 311 6.40 -6.31 2.69
C ILE A 311 5.56 -7.47 3.21
N GLU A 312 4.24 -7.29 3.19
CA GLU A 312 3.27 -8.30 3.58
C GLU A 312 2.77 -9.08 2.36
N PHE A 313 2.52 -10.37 2.55
CA PHE A 313 1.82 -11.22 1.60
C PHE A 313 0.59 -11.82 2.25
N VAL A 314 -0.55 -11.73 1.58
CA VAL A 314 -1.82 -12.35 2.01
C VAL A 314 -2.30 -13.31 0.94
N GLU A 315 -2.49 -14.57 1.33
CA GLU A 315 -3.23 -15.55 0.54
C GLU A 315 -4.65 -15.67 1.11
N THR A 316 -5.60 -15.00 0.45
CA THR A 316 -6.98 -14.91 0.91
C THR A 316 -7.71 -16.24 0.75
N HIS A 317 -8.25 -16.77 1.85
CA HIS A 317 -9.03 -18.02 1.85
C HIS A 317 -10.53 -17.78 1.95
N LYS A 318 -10.94 -16.75 2.70
CA LYS A 318 -12.33 -16.38 2.95
C LYS A 318 -12.46 -14.86 2.97
N VAL A 319 -13.46 -14.32 2.28
CA VAL A 319 -13.77 -12.87 2.29
C VAL A 319 -15.29 -12.65 2.41
N PRO A 320 -15.74 -11.62 3.17
CA PRO A 320 -17.15 -11.24 3.18
C PRO A 320 -17.52 -10.50 1.89
N VAL A 321 -18.67 -10.83 1.32
CA VAL A 321 -19.27 -10.04 0.22
C VAL A 321 -20.34 -9.13 0.76
N MET A 322 -21.28 -9.70 1.52
CA MET A 322 -22.35 -8.96 2.19
C MET A 322 -22.52 -9.47 3.61
N LYS A 323 -21.85 -8.79 4.54
CA LYS A 323 -21.84 -9.14 5.97
C LYS A 323 -23.24 -9.29 6.57
N LYS A 324 -24.14 -8.35 6.25
CA LYS A 324 -25.49 -8.28 6.84
C LYS A 324 -26.34 -9.54 6.64
N ILE A 325 -26.06 -10.33 5.62
CA ILE A 325 -26.78 -11.59 5.34
C ILE A 325 -25.89 -12.82 5.44
N GLY A 326 -24.66 -12.69 5.96
CA GLY A 326 -23.72 -13.79 6.12
C GLY A 326 -23.20 -14.38 4.80
N TRP A 327 -23.13 -13.59 3.72
CA TRP A 327 -22.64 -14.09 2.43
C TRP A 327 -21.11 -13.94 2.30
N TYR A 328 -20.41 -15.08 2.24
CA TYR A 328 -18.95 -15.18 2.14
C TYR A 328 -18.51 -15.95 0.89
N ILE A 329 -17.31 -15.66 0.39
CA ILE A 329 -16.65 -16.43 -0.66
C ILE A 329 -15.55 -17.30 -0.04
N ASN A 330 -15.52 -18.57 -0.38
CA ASN A 330 -14.37 -19.45 -0.14
C ASN A 330 -13.49 -19.51 -1.41
N LEU A 331 -12.21 -19.19 -1.27
CA LEU A 331 -11.24 -19.14 -2.35
C LEU A 331 -10.31 -20.37 -2.40
N LYS A 332 -10.21 -21.17 -1.32
CA LYS A 332 -9.28 -22.31 -1.25
C LYS A 332 -9.45 -23.31 -2.38
N ASN A 333 -10.68 -23.54 -2.83
CA ASN A 333 -11.01 -24.56 -3.83
C ASN A 333 -11.11 -24.01 -5.26
N ARG A 334 -10.73 -22.75 -5.50
CA ARG A 334 -10.84 -22.14 -6.83
C ARG A 334 -9.54 -22.31 -7.62
N LYS A 335 -9.67 -22.47 -8.95
CA LYS A 335 -8.50 -22.54 -9.84
C LYS A 335 -7.64 -21.26 -9.67
N PRO A 336 -6.33 -21.38 -9.37
CA PRO A 336 -5.42 -20.24 -9.30
C PRO A 336 -5.41 -19.39 -10.58
N GLY A 337 -5.20 -18.08 -10.42
CA GLY A 337 -5.19 -17.08 -11.48
C GLY A 337 -6.57 -16.64 -11.98
N LYS A 338 -7.66 -17.33 -11.62
CA LYS A 338 -9.01 -16.91 -12.06
C LYS A 338 -9.50 -15.67 -11.31
N PHE A 339 -10.00 -14.71 -12.07
CA PHE A 339 -10.72 -13.56 -11.54
C PHE A 339 -12.03 -13.97 -10.85
N LEU A 340 -12.42 -13.23 -9.81
CA LEU A 340 -13.79 -13.25 -9.34
C LEU A 340 -14.73 -12.59 -10.37
N PRO A 341 -15.99 -13.05 -10.47
CA PRO A 341 -16.99 -12.39 -11.29
C PRO A 341 -17.17 -10.92 -10.90
N LYS A 342 -17.29 -10.03 -11.89
CA LYS A 342 -17.39 -8.58 -11.64
C LYS A 342 -18.55 -8.20 -10.73
N TRP A 343 -19.71 -8.83 -10.89
CA TRP A 343 -20.91 -8.58 -10.07
C TRP A 343 -20.68 -8.88 -8.58
N MET A 344 -19.86 -9.89 -8.28
CA MET A 344 -19.53 -10.31 -6.92
C MET A 344 -18.61 -9.30 -6.24
N LEU A 345 -17.60 -8.80 -6.95
CA LEU A 345 -16.75 -7.71 -6.48
C LEU A 345 -17.54 -6.40 -6.32
N LEU A 346 -18.46 -6.10 -7.23
CA LEU A 346 -19.35 -4.93 -7.11
C LEU A 346 -20.24 -5.01 -5.86
N ALA A 347 -20.67 -6.21 -5.46
CA ALA A 347 -21.49 -6.39 -4.26
C ALA A 347 -20.74 -6.04 -2.96
N MET A 348 -19.41 -6.11 -2.92
CA MET A 348 -18.63 -5.61 -1.78
C MET A 348 -18.89 -4.11 -1.54
N GLY A 349 -19.16 -3.36 -2.61
CA GLY A 349 -19.52 -1.94 -2.56
C GLY A 349 -20.87 -1.63 -1.89
N LEU A 350 -21.65 -2.65 -1.49
CA LEU A 350 -22.85 -2.45 -0.67
C LEU A 350 -22.50 -2.10 0.79
N ASN A 351 -21.25 -2.33 1.21
CA ASN A 351 -20.74 -1.96 2.54
C ASN A 351 -20.15 -0.55 2.59
N ARG A 352 -20.52 0.34 1.65
CA ARG A 352 -20.09 1.74 1.67
C ARG A 352 -20.54 2.44 2.95
N VAL A 353 -19.62 3.22 3.52
CA VAL A 353 -19.88 4.08 4.67
C VAL A 353 -19.94 5.52 4.16
N LYS A 354 -21.07 6.19 4.40
CA LYS A 354 -21.33 7.56 3.95
C LYS A 354 -20.55 8.59 4.73
#